data_AF-A0A183CHT5-F1
#
_entry.id   AF-A0A183CHT5-F1
#
_cell.length_a   1.000
_cell.length_b   1.000
_cell.length_c   1.000
_cell.angle_alpha   90.00
_cell.angle_beta   90.00
_cell.angle_gamma   90.00
#
_symmetry.space_group_name_H-M   'P 1'
#
loop_
_entity.id
_entity.type
_entity.pdbx_description
1 polymer ?
#
loop_
_entity_poly.entity_id
_entity_poly.type
_entity_poly.pdbx_seq_one_letter_code
_entity_poly.pdbx_strand_id
1 'polypeptide(L)'
;MLFFCRLFVPRGPRTSCACPLFCSSPSFPYLPLPPSSASYSPSVRLIALLFRLVIVLGGIVSGFALYHRTTNMWTLKNLGDSVLVKRIGRRPIVLGAFRRPPEEQNVRGHFAVFQFLGDARQTHALFCVSEASDGKKLQSVAHIQRIHQGKRAANDICAWSGHLAECQLADGTAQSIRLSPNRNILSLAASAVNDHSIEVPLEKPLHFGAKKFPLVVCVAPMYTYTEWQIMVTGIEVWLALGASKMIFPIQSASADTILILTEYQRMDVVHLRMWPKWPVLSDVNPNGLVLSRGIEESHVNCLHFVKPFAEIVVFTDIDDMLMPLDPLKVRPGINVELLKGLFQQHPNAGSLLFEHRDVQFVLPDPPTQ
;
A
#
# COMPACT_ATOMS: atom_id res chain seq x y z
N MET A 1 -4.42 8.15 -13.74
CA MET A 1 -3.63 8.19 -12.48
C MET A 1 -3.90 6.88 -11.74
N LEU A 2 -2.90 6.12 -11.29
CA LEU A 2 -1.87 6.58 -10.33
C LEU A 2 -2.48 7.54 -9.30
N PHE A 3 -3.62 7.09 -8.74
CA PHE A 3 -4.57 7.76 -7.84
C PHE A 3 -5.85 8.47 -8.40
N PHE A 4 -6.85 7.65 -8.79
CA PHE A 4 -8.31 7.74 -8.50
C PHE A 4 -9.28 8.79 -9.14
N CYS A 5 -10.47 8.26 -9.55
CA CYS A 5 -11.86 8.80 -9.45
C CYS A 5 -12.32 10.09 -10.18
N ARG A 6 -13.59 10.28 -10.61
CA ARG A 6 -14.83 9.49 -10.96
C ARG A 6 -15.94 10.54 -11.36
N LEU A 7 -17.22 10.33 -11.76
CA LEU A 7 -18.24 9.27 -11.96
C LEU A 7 -19.41 9.90 -12.78
N PHE A 8 -20.24 9.18 -13.55
CA PHE A 8 -21.72 9.39 -13.64
C PHE A 8 -22.48 8.18 -14.27
N VAL A 9 -23.83 8.23 -14.39
CA VAL A 9 -24.76 7.07 -14.43
C VAL A 9 -25.90 7.20 -15.45
N PRO A 10 -26.38 6.09 -16.05
CA PRO A 10 -27.81 5.92 -16.44
C PRO A 10 -28.55 4.73 -15.75
N ARG A 11 -29.88 4.70 -15.89
CA ARG A 11 -30.85 3.68 -15.37
C ARG A 11 -30.88 2.45 -16.30
N GLY A 12 -31.42 1.25 -16.03
CA GLY A 12 -32.34 0.61 -15.05
C GLY A 12 -32.99 -0.62 -15.75
N PRO A 13 -34.04 -1.34 -15.27
CA PRO A 13 -34.72 -1.41 -13.96
C PRO A 13 -34.73 -2.86 -13.35
N ARG A 14 -35.53 -3.09 -12.28
CA ARG A 14 -36.17 -4.34 -11.75
C ARG A 14 -35.58 -5.74 -12.14
N THR A 15 -35.46 -6.72 -11.22
CA THR A 15 -36.57 -7.33 -10.44
C THR A 15 -36.15 -7.91 -9.07
N SER A 16 -37.15 -8.25 -8.25
CA SER A 16 -36.99 -8.94 -6.96
C SER A 16 -36.66 -10.42 -7.11
N CYS A 17 -35.85 -10.95 -6.20
CA CYS A 17 -35.98 -12.33 -5.69
C CYS A 17 -35.80 -12.30 -4.17
N ALA A 18 -36.77 -12.84 -3.43
CA ALA A 18 -36.70 -13.09 -1.99
C ALA A 18 -37.04 -14.56 -1.77
N CYS A 19 -36.33 -15.24 -0.85
CA CYS A 19 -36.70 -16.48 -0.13
C CYS A 19 -35.45 -17.03 0.64
N PRO A 20 -35.58 -17.91 1.66
CA PRO A 20 -35.99 -17.46 2.99
C PRO A 20 -35.24 -18.19 4.15
N LEU A 21 -35.82 -18.15 5.36
CA LEU A 21 -35.68 -19.09 6.48
C LEU A 21 -34.49 -18.93 7.48
N PHE A 22 -34.89 -18.57 8.70
CA PHE A 22 -34.34 -18.94 10.02
C PHE A 22 -32.84 -18.74 10.33
N CYS A 23 -32.60 -17.83 11.27
CA CYS A 23 -31.91 -18.23 12.50
C CYS A 23 -32.57 -17.55 13.71
N SER A 24 -32.71 -18.27 14.82
CA SER A 24 -33.57 -17.92 15.96
C SER A 24 -33.08 -16.70 16.76
N SER A 25 -34.02 -15.87 17.23
CA SER A 25 -33.72 -14.74 18.14
C SER A 25 -33.31 -15.22 19.54
N PRO A 26 -32.13 -14.85 20.06
CA PRO A 26 -31.84 -14.93 21.49
C PRO A 26 -32.46 -13.73 22.22
N SER A 27 -33.25 -13.99 23.25
CA SER A 27 -33.90 -12.94 24.05
C SER A 27 -32.89 -12.17 24.91
N PHE A 28 -32.37 -11.05 24.39
CA PHE A 28 -31.59 -10.12 25.20
C PHE A 28 -32.49 -9.47 26.27
N PRO A 29 -32.03 -9.33 27.53
CA PRO A 29 -32.75 -8.58 28.54
C PRO A 29 -32.85 -7.10 28.14
N TYR A 30 -33.97 -6.46 28.45
CA TYR A 30 -34.21 -5.06 28.13
C TYR A 30 -33.12 -4.15 28.73
N LEU A 31 -32.28 -3.59 27.86
CA LEU A 31 -31.54 -2.38 28.18
C LEU A 31 -32.55 -1.27 28.54
N PRO A 32 -32.39 -0.56 29.67
CA PRO A 32 -33.29 0.53 30.00
C PRO A 32 -33.21 1.61 28.92
N LEU A 33 -34.36 2.17 28.55
CA LEU A 33 -34.44 3.29 27.62
C LEU A 33 -33.51 4.42 28.09
N PRO A 34 -32.78 5.11 27.18
CA PRO A 34 -31.91 6.20 27.56
C PRO A 34 -32.73 7.27 28.31
N PRO A 35 -32.23 7.79 29.45
CA PRO A 35 -32.98 8.74 30.26
C PRO A 35 -33.33 9.98 29.43
N SER A 36 -34.54 10.51 29.64
CA SER A 36 -35.03 11.66 28.88
C SER A 36 -34.08 12.85 29.01
N SER A 37 -34.04 13.69 27.97
CA SER A 37 -33.14 14.86 27.89
C SER A 37 -33.32 15.87 29.03
N ALA A 38 -34.37 15.72 29.85
CA ALA A 38 -34.62 16.47 31.07
C ALA A 38 -33.66 16.14 32.23
N SER A 39 -32.93 15.02 32.20
CA SER A 39 -32.02 14.60 33.29
C SER A 39 -30.58 15.16 33.17
N TYR A 40 -30.15 15.57 31.99
CA TYR A 40 -28.77 16.03 31.77
C TYR A 40 -28.50 17.45 32.28
N SER A 41 -27.28 17.69 32.77
CA SER A 41 -26.76 19.03 33.14
C SER A 41 -26.87 20.02 31.96
N PRO A 42 -27.16 21.32 32.20
CA PRO A 42 -27.33 22.32 31.13
C PRO A 42 -26.13 22.41 30.17
N SER A 43 -24.90 22.22 30.65
CA SER A 43 -23.70 22.19 29.80
C SER A 43 -23.72 21.04 28.79
N VAL A 44 -24.18 19.86 29.19
CA VAL A 44 -24.31 18.68 28.31
C VAL A 44 -25.42 18.90 27.28
N ARG A 45 -26.52 19.56 27.65
CA ARG A 45 -27.59 19.93 26.69
C ARG A 45 -27.09 20.92 25.64
N LEU A 46 -26.30 21.92 26.05
CA LEU A 46 -25.70 22.89 25.14
C LEU A 46 -24.74 22.21 24.15
N ILE A 47 -23.87 21.32 24.63
CA ILE A 47 -22.97 20.52 23.78
C ILE A 47 -23.76 19.65 22.78
N ALA A 48 -24.83 18.98 23.24
CA ALA A 48 -25.68 18.16 22.38
C ALA A 48 -26.45 18.99 21.33
N LEU A 49 -26.86 20.22 21.66
CA LEU A 49 -27.51 21.14 20.73
C LEU A 49 -26.52 21.63 19.65
N LEU A 50 -25.32 22.06 20.07
CA LEU A 50 -24.25 22.49 19.17
C LEU A 50 -23.82 21.37 18.21
N PHE A 51 -23.66 20.14 18.73
CA PHE A 51 -23.34 18.96 17.91
C PHE A 51 -24.41 18.68 16.84
N ARG A 52 -25.70 18.77 17.18
CA ARG A 52 -26.81 18.65 16.22
C ARG A 52 -26.79 19.75 15.17
N LEU A 53 -26.54 21.00 15.56
CA LEU A 53 -26.41 22.14 14.64
C LEU A 53 -25.25 21.94 13.65
N VAL A 54 -24.09 21.50 14.13
CA VAL A 54 -22.92 21.21 13.29
C VAL A 54 -23.19 20.07 12.30
N ILE A 55 -23.91 19.02 12.71
CA ILE A 55 -24.33 17.94 11.79
C ILE A 55 -25.27 18.47 10.69
N VAL A 56 -26.26 19.29 11.05
CA VAL A 56 -27.22 19.85 10.06
C VAL A 56 -26.52 20.78 9.08
N LEU A 57 -25.67 21.70 9.57
CA LEU A 57 -24.86 22.59 8.71
C LEU A 57 -23.91 21.79 7.81
N GLY A 58 -23.21 20.79 8.37
CA GLY A 58 -22.34 19.90 7.60
C GLY A 58 -23.09 19.14 6.51
N GLY A 59 -24.30 18.65 6.81
CA GLY A 59 -25.18 18.00 5.84
C GLY A 59 -25.62 18.92 4.71
N ILE A 60 -26.02 20.16 5.02
CA ILE A 60 -26.41 21.18 4.03
C ILE A 60 -25.23 21.53 3.11
N VAL A 61 -24.06 21.85 3.66
CA VAL A 61 -22.86 22.19 2.89
C VAL A 61 -22.41 21.00 2.02
N SER A 62 -22.44 19.77 2.56
CA SER A 62 -22.11 18.56 1.81
C SER A 62 -23.08 18.29 0.67
N GLY A 63 -24.39 18.46 0.91
CA GLY A 63 -25.43 18.31 -0.10
C GLY A 63 -25.27 19.33 -1.24
N PHE A 64 -25.02 20.60 -0.90
CA PHE A 64 -24.76 21.66 -1.88
C PHE A 64 -23.51 21.37 -2.73
N ALA A 65 -22.40 20.98 -2.10
CA ALA A 65 -21.15 20.70 -2.80
C ALA A 65 -21.21 19.43 -3.68
N LEU A 66 -22.01 18.43 -3.30
CA LEU A 66 -22.31 17.27 -4.14
C LEU A 66 -23.26 17.63 -5.30
N TYR A 67 -24.28 18.45 -5.06
CA TYR A 67 -25.24 18.91 -6.08
C TYR A 67 -24.54 19.71 -7.20
N HIS A 68 -23.68 20.67 -6.82
CA HIS A 68 -22.88 21.44 -7.77
C HIS A 68 -21.61 20.70 -8.27
N ARG A 69 -21.38 19.46 -7.84
CA ARG A 69 -20.17 18.64 -8.13
C ARG A 69 -18.82 19.33 -7.81
N THR A 70 -18.82 20.38 -6.99
CA THR A 70 -17.60 21.13 -6.61
C THR A 70 -16.70 20.34 -5.66
N THR A 71 -17.23 19.29 -5.03
CA THR A 71 -16.46 18.29 -4.30
C THR A 71 -16.91 16.88 -4.68
N ASN A 72 -16.01 15.92 -4.57
CA ASN A 72 -16.36 14.50 -4.68
C ASN A 72 -16.43 13.86 -3.28
N MET A 73 -17.10 12.71 -3.18
CA MET A 73 -17.31 12.03 -1.89
C MET A 73 -16.01 11.57 -1.20
N TRP A 74 -14.90 11.44 -1.94
CA TRP A 74 -13.58 11.15 -1.38
C TRP A 74 -12.98 12.37 -0.69
N THR A 75 -13.04 13.55 -1.32
CA THR A 75 -12.64 14.83 -0.70
C THR A 75 -13.48 15.12 0.55
N LEU A 76 -14.78 14.85 0.51
CA LEU A 76 -15.68 15.02 1.67
C LEU A 76 -15.28 14.10 2.84
N LYS A 77 -14.97 12.83 2.54
CA LYS A 77 -14.44 11.85 3.50
C LYS A 77 -13.11 12.30 4.09
N ASN A 78 -12.18 12.82 3.27
CA ASN A 78 -10.89 13.32 3.74
C ASN A 78 -11.03 14.57 4.63
N LEU A 79 -11.99 15.44 4.35
CA LEU A 79 -12.31 16.58 5.22
C LEU A 79 -12.82 16.10 6.60
N GLY A 80 -13.64 15.05 6.63
CA GLY A 80 -14.06 14.39 7.87
C GLY A 80 -12.90 13.76 8.64
N ASP A 81 -12.04 12.99 7.96
CA ASP A 81 -10.79 12.46 8.56
C ASP A 81 -9.88 13.59 9.10
N SER A 82 -9.90 14.78 8.49
CA SER A 82 -9.08 15.93 8.90
C SER A 82 -9.52 16.55 10.24
N VAL A 83 -10.81 16.50 10.57
CA VAL A 83 -11.37 16.98 11.85
C VAL A 83 -11.15 15.95 12.97
N LEU A 84 -10.97 14.67 12.62
CA LEU A 84 -10.83 13.57 13.57
C LEU A 84 -9.36 13.35 13.97
N VAL A 85 -8.93 13.98 15.07
CA VAL A 85 -7.58 13.82 15.65
C VAL A 85 -7.38 12.40 16.20
N LYS A 86 -6.87 11.48 15.36
CA LYS A 86 -6.45 10.14 15.79
C LYS A 86 -5.03 10.24 16.38
N ARG A 87 -4.85 9.70 17.61
CA ARG A 87 -3.53 9.49 18.21
C ARG A 87 -2.97 8.16 17.72
N ILE A 88 -2.10 8.21 16.71
CA ILE A 88 -1.34 7.05 16.26
C ILE A 88 -0.07 6.97 17.13
N GLY A 89 0.10 5.89 17.88
CA GLY A 89 1.30 5.67 18.67
C GLY A 89 2.56 5.47 17.81
N ARG A 90 3.76 5.61 18.41
CA ARG A 90 5.06 5.38 17.74
C ARG A 90 5.38 3.89 17.51
N ARG A 91 4.37 3.07 17.23
CA ARG A 91 4.49 1.62 17.03
C ARG A 91 4.58 1.34 15.52
N PRO A 92 5.76 0.98 14.98
CA PRO A 92 5.89 0.68 13.56
C PRO A 92 5.18 -0.65 13.24
N ILE A 93 4.49 -0.71 12.11
CA ILE A 93 4.01 -1.98 11.53
C ILE A 93 4.95 -2.33 10.39
N VAL A 94 5.85 -3.29 10.60
CA VAL A 94 6.81 -3.72 9.57
C VAL A 94 6.09 -4.54 8.50
N LEU A 95 6.32 -4.22 7.23
CA LEU A 95 5.72 -4.87 6.05
C LEU A 95 6.72 -5.73 5.27
N GLY A 96 8.03 -5.54 5.47
CA GLY A 96 9.09 -6.32 4.82
C GLY A 96 10.47 -5.81 5.21
N ALA A 97 11.48 -6.65 5.08
CA ALA A 97 12.86 -6.33 5.39
C ALA A 97 13.81 -7.02 4.41
N PHE A 98 14.59 -6.22 3.68
CA PHE A 98 15.31 -6.63 2.48
C PHE A 98 16.79 -6.28 2.60
N ARG A 99 17.69 -7.15 2.14
CA ARG A 99 19.12 -6.83 2.04
C ARG A 99 19.34 -5.88 0.86
N ARG A 100 20.06 -4.77 1.05
CA ARG A 100 20.41 -3.85 -0.03
C ARG A 100 21.51 -4.46 -0.91
N PRO A 101 21.31 -4.67 -2.22
CA PRO A 101 22.34 -5.21 -3.10
C PRO A 101 23.63 -4.36 -3.04
N PRO A 102 24.84 -4.94 -3.04
CA PRO A 102 26.09 -4.17 -3.03
C PRO A 102 26.21 -3.19 -4.19
N GLU A 103 25.65 -3.54 -5.35
CA GLU A 103 25.57 -2.69 -6.55
C GLU A 103 24.80 -1.36 -6.32
N GLU A 104 23.92 -1.30 -5.31
CA GLU A 104 23.15 -0.08 -4.99
C GLU A 104 23.81 0.77 -3.89
N GLN A 105 25.01 0.42 -3.40
CA GLN A 105 25.60 1.04 -2.20
C GLN A 105 26.68 2.08 -2.55
N ASN A 106 26.39 3.35 -2.26
CA ASN A 106 27.36 4.46 -2.37
C ASN A 106 28.32 4.53 -1.16
N VAL A 107 28.19 3.62 -0.19
CA VAL A 107 28.96 3.56 1.06
C VAL A 107 29.35 2.11 1.35
N ARG A 108 30.54 1.89 1.94
CA ARG A 108 31.01 0.54 2.28
C ARG A 108 30.27 -0.01 3.50
N GLY A 109 29.72 -1.21 3.37
CA GLY A 109 29.16 -1.96 4.50
C GLY A 109 28.24 -3.10 4.07
N HIS A 110 27.35 -3.48 4.98
CA HIS A 110 26.18 -4.27 4.69
C HIS A 110 24.97 -3.50 5.24
N PHE A 111 23.86 -3.49 4.50
CA PHE A 111 22.68 -2.71 4.86
C PHE A 111 21.40 -3.49 4.62
N ALA A 112 20.39 -3.23 5.46
CA ALA A 112 19.04 -3.74 5.30
C ALA A 112 18.05 -2.58 5.24
N VAL A 113 17.13 -2.65 4.28
CA VAL A 113 16.02 -1.70 4.10
C VAL A 113 14.73 -2.35 4.59
N PHE A 114 14.07 -1.70 5.54
CA PHE A 114 12.81 -2.14 6.12
C PHE A 114 11.70 -1.20 5.67
N GLN A 115 10.60 -1.78 5.19
CA GLN A 115 9.37 -1.04 4.99
C GLN A 115 8.52 -1.12 6.26
N PHE A 116 8.05 0.02 6.76
CA PHE A 116 7.13 0.06 7.90
C PHE A 116 6.09 1.18 7.78
N LEU A 117 4.89 0.94 8.31
CA LEU A 117 3.87 1.98 8.49
C LEU A 117 4.08 2.70 9.82
N GLY A 118 3.86 4.02 9.80
CA GLY A 118 3.81 4.86 10.99
C GLY A 118 2.88 6.05 10.81
N ASP A 119 2.72 6.85 11.87
CA ASP A 119 2.03 8.16 11.79
C ASP A 119 2.72 9.07 10.77
N ALA A 120 1.97 9.55 9.78
CA ALA A 120 2.44 10.43 8.72
C ALA A 120 3.01 11.78 9.22
N ARG A 121 2.65 12.20 10.44
CA ARG A 121 2.98 13.52 11.02
C ARG A 121 4.21 13.51 11.93
N GLN A 122 4.68 12.34 12.34
CA GLN A 122 5.76 12.21 13.33
C GLN A 122 7.08 11.87 12.67
N THR A 123 8.17 12.47 13.14
CA THR A 123 9.50 11.94 12.90
C THR A 123 9.66 10.65 13.69
N HIS A 124 9.91 9.55 12.98
CA HIS A 124 10.22 8.26 13.60
C HIS A 124 11.71 8.17 13.89
N ALA A 125 12.06 7.45 14.96
CA ALA A 125 13.43 7.09 15.28
C ALA A 125 13.43 5.60 15.62
N LEU A 126 14.25 4.82 14.91
CA LEU A 126 14.42 3.39 15.13
C LEU A 126 15.90 3.10 15.33
N PHE A 127 16.18 2.20 16.26
CA PHE A 127 17.51 1.70 16.58
C PHE A 127 17.54 0.23 16.22
N CYS A 128 18.56 -0.17 15.48
CA CYS A 128 18.68 -1.51 14.92
C CYS A 128 19.85 -2.22 15.60
N VAL A 129 19.64 -3.44 16.06
CA VAL A 129 20.69 -4.33 16.55
C VAL A 129 20.82 -5.51 15.60
N SER A 130 22.01 -5.64 15.02
CA SER A 130 22.44 -6.76 14.20
C SER A 130 23.52 -7.54 14.94
N GLU A 131 23.46 -8.86 14.91
CA GLU A 131 24.45 -9.76 15.50
C GLU A 131 25.27 -10.41 14.38
N ALA A 132 26.59 -10.35 14.51
CA ALA A 132 27.53 -10.98 13.59
C ALA A 132 27.73 -12.46 13.92
N SER A 133 28.28 -13.20 12.95
CA SER A 133 28.72 -14.59 13.04
C SER A 133 29.75 -14.87 14.16
N ASP A 134 30.41 -13.85 14.72
CA ASP A 134 31.30 -13.95 15.88
C ASP A 134 30.64 -13.55 17.22
N GLY A 135 29.31 -13.34 17.23
CA GLY A 135 28.52 -12.93 18.39
C GLY A 135 28.60 -11.44 18.74
N LYS A 136 29.38 -10.62 18.03
CA LYS A 136 29.41 -9.17 18.26
C LYS A 136 28.10 -8.53 17.78
N LYS A 137 27.56 -7.65 18.62
CA LYS A 137 26.33 -6.90 18.36
C LYS A 137 26.65 -5.47 17.89
N LEU A 138 26.28 -5.14 16.66
CA LEU A 138 26.31 -3.78 16.13
C LEU A 138 24.97 -3.11 16.43
N GLN A 139 25.00 -1.91 17.04
CA GLN A 139 23.84 -1.03 17.13
C GLN A 139 23.99 0.15 16.17
N SER A 140 23.03 0.33 15.25
CA SER A 140 22.94 1.48 14.35
C SER A 140 21.66 2.29 14.60
N VAL A 141 21.70 3.59 14.30
CA VAL A 141 20.48 4.40 14.14
C VAL A 141 19.98 4.19 12.71
N ALA A 142 18.67 3.96 12.54
CA ALA A 142 18.09 3.84 11.21
C ALA A 142 18.05 5.19 10.49
N HIS A 143 18.47 5.24 9.22
CA HIS A 143 18.16 6.37 8.34
C HIS A 143 16.74 6.20 7.80
N ILE A 144 15.82 7.09 8.15
CA ILE A 144 14.39 6.94 7.86
C ILE A 144 13.94 7.95 6.81
N GLN A 145 13.33 7.44 5.73
CA GLN A 145 12.72 8.23 4.66
C GLN A 145 11.22 7.92 4.58
N ARG A 146 10.39 8.93 4.32
CA ARG A 146 8.93 8.76 4.14
C ARG A 146 8.64 8.51 2.66
N ILE A 147 7.94 7.42 2.34
CA ILE A 147 7.67 7.00 0.94
C ILE A 147 6.82 8.04 0.19
N HIS A 148 6.01 8.82 0.93
CA HIS A 148 5.14 9.84 0.37
C HIS A 148 5.29 11.18 1.10
N GLN A 149 5.75 12.22 0.38
CA GLN A 149 5.65 13.62 0.83
C GLN A 149 4.92 14.53 -0.19
N GLY A 150 4.56 14.01 -1.36
CA GLY A 150 3.99 14.77 -2.49
C GLY A 150 2.46 14.99 -2.42
N LYS A 151 1.78 14.84 -3.57
CA LYS A 151 0.38 15.24 -3.88
C LYS A 151 -0.72 14.86 -2.87
N ARG A 152 -0.46 14.02 -1.87
CA ARG A 152 -1.38 13.66 -0.78
C ARG A 152 -1.04 14.21 0.60
N ALA A 153 -0.05 15.09 0.75
CA ALA A 153 0.26 15.78 2.02
C ALA A 153 -0.98 16.48 2.65
N ALA A 154 -1.81 17.13 1.82
CA ALA A 154 -3.09 17.73 2.26
C ALA A 154 -4.16 16.72 2.70
N ASN A 155 -4.00 15.43 2.36
CA ASN A 155 -4.87 14.31 2.73
C ASN A 155 -4.17 13.33 3.71
N ASP A 156 -3.00 13.67 4.24
CA ASP A 156 -2.23 12.83 5.18
C ASP A 156 -2.63 13.09 6.66
N ILE A 157 -3.61 13.96 6.90
CA ILE A 157 -4.04 14.34 8.24
C ILE A 157 -4.57 13.10 8.98
N CYS A 158 -3.92 12.76 10.10
CA CYS A 158 -4.22 11.60 10.93
C CYS A 158 -4.12 10.23 10.21
N ALA A 159 -3.35 10.15 9.12
CA ALA A 159 -3.17 8.92 8.33
C ALA A 159 -1.95 8.09 8.75
N TRP A 160 -2.05 6.78 8.53
CA TRP A 160 -0.88 5.89 8.43
C TRP A 160 -0.22 6.07 7.05
N SER A 161 1.11 6.05 7.00
CA SER A 161 1.86 5.96 5.75
C SER A 161 3.15 5.16 5.90
N GLY A 162 3.60 4.58 4.80
CA GLY A 162 4.86 3.88 4.70
C GLY A 162 6.09 4.77 4.78
N HIS A 163 7.12 4.17 5.36
CA HIS A 163 8.45 4.69 5.55
C HIS A 163 9.45 3.57 5.22
N LEU A 164 10.61 3.95 4.70
CA LEU A 164 11.77 3.08 4.57
C LEU A 164 12.76 3.44 5.67
N ALA A 165 13.16 2.45 6.47
CA ALA A 165 14.29 2.55 7.40
C ALA A 165 15.47 1.79 6.81
N GLU A 166 16.65 2.41 6.73
CA GLU A 166 17.90 1.73 6.41
C GLU A 166 18.75 1.56 7.68
N CYS A 167 19.11 0.31 7.97
CA CYS A 167 20.00 -0.04 9.09
C CYS A 167 21.31 -0.64 8.57
N GLN A 168 22.38 -0.44 9.33
CA GLN A 168 23.65 -1.13 9.09
C GLN A 168 23.61 -2.55 9.68
N LEU A 169 24.16 -3.51 8.95
CA LEU A 169 24.34 -4.89 9.35
C LEU A 169 25.77 -5.11 9.89
N ALA A 170 25.90 -6.01 10.88
CA ALA A 170 27.18 -6.38 11.45
C ALA A 170 28.02 -7.23 10.47
N ASP A 171 27.38 -8.17 9.76
CA ASP A 171 27.94 -8.86 8.59
C ASP A 171 26.84 -9.16 7.53
N GLY A 172 27.25 -9.65 6.36
CA GLY A 172 26.34 -10.01 5.26
C GLY A 172 25.58 -11.32 5.45
N THR A 173 25.79 -12.05 6.55
CA THR A 173 25.20 -13.37 6.83
C THR A 173 23.94 -13.27 7.69
N ALA A 174 23.84 -12.26 8.56
CA ALA A 174 22.77 -12.01 9.51
C ALA A 174 21.35 -12.30 8.95
N GLN A 175 20.60 -13.17 9.63
CA GLN A 175 19.29 -13.65 9.16
C GLN A 175 18.10 -12.84 9.71
N SER A 176 18.28 -12.15 10.84
CA SER A 176 17.32 -11.25 11.46
C SER A 176 18.01 -10.00 11.96
N ILE A 177 17.22 -8.96 12.24
CA ILE A 177 17.65 -7.72 12.88
C ILE A 177 16.60 -7.35 13.92
N ARG A 178 17.02 -6.91 15.10
CA ARG A 178 16.11 -6.44 16.15
C ARG A 178 15.96 -4.93 16.09
N LEU A 179 14.74 -4.46 15.84
CA LEU A 179 14.39 -3.03 15.78
C LEU A 179 13.73 -2.59 17.08
N SER A 180 14.08 -1.43 17.64
CA SER A 180 13.37 -0.81 18.77
C SER A 180 13.25 0.71 18.58
N PRO A 181 12.15 1.35 19.01
CA PRO A 181 12.09 2.81 19.13
C PRO A 181 12.92 3.36 20.30
N ASN A 182 13.48 2.49 21.16
CA ASN A 182 14.31 2.87 22.30
C ASN A 182 15.81 2.85 21.96
N ARG A 183 16.51 3.97 22.24
CA ARG A 183 17.98 4.08 22.06
C ARG A 183 18.75 3.09 22.94
N ASN A 184 18.21 2.74 24.10
CA ASN A 184 18.91 1.96 25.12
C ASN A 184 18.68 0.44 24.99
N ILE A 185 18.34 -0.05 23.80
CA ILE A 185 18.04 -1.45 23.48
C ILE A 185 19.11 -2.46 23.95
N LEU A 186 20.40 -2.09 23.95
CA LEU A 186 21.50 -2.94 24.46
C LEU A 186 21.75 -2.83 25.98
N SER A 187 20.96 -2.07 26.73
CA SER A 187 21.17 -1.91 28.18
C SER A 187 20.48 -3.00 29.00
N LEU A 188 21.12 -3.45 30.08
CA LEU A 188 20.56 -4.42 31.02
C LEU A 188 19.20 -3.98 31.59
N ALA A 189 18.98 -2.67 31.76
CA ALA A 189 17.70 -2.12 32.17
C ALA A 189 16.60 -2.28 31.11
N ALA A 190 16.93 -2.17 29.82
CA ALA A 190 15.98 -2.45 28.74
C ALA A 190 15.63 -3.94 28.66
N SER A 191 16.53 -4.85 29.03
CA SER A 191 16.25 -6.29 29.12
C SER A 191 15.36 -6.69 30.31
N ALA A 192 15.15 -5.81 31.28
CA ALA A 192 14.29 -6.03 32.46
C ALA A 192 12.93 -5.29 32.37
N VAL A 193 12.83 -4.28 31.50
CA VAL A 193 11.58 -3.65 31.09
C VAL A 193 10.98 -4.44 29.93
N ASN A 194 9.67 -4.29 29.66
CA ASN A 194 9.07 -4.76 28.41
C ASN A 194 9.72 -4.03 27.21
N ASP A 195 10.82 -4.54 26.68
CA ASP A 195 11.46 -3.98 25.49
C ASP A 195 10.47 -4.05 24.32
N HIS A 196 10.07 -2.89 23.80
CA HIS A 196 9.21 -2.77 22.63
C HIS A 196 10.00 -3.00 21.33
N SER A 197 10.96 -3.93 21.38
CA SER A 197 11.72 -4.35 20.21
C SER A 197 11.01 -5.49 19.49
N ILE A 198 11.22 -5.52 18.18
CA ILE A 198 10.67 -6.52 17.27
C ILE A 198 11.85 -7.13 16.55
N GLU A 199 11.99 -8.45 16.64
CA GLU A 199 12.91 -9.18 15.79
C GLU A 199 12.26 -9.41 14.43
N VAL A 200 12.93 -8.93 13.38
CA VAL A 200 12.44 -8.96 12.01
C VAL A 200 13.36 -9.87 11.19
N PRO A 201 12.85 -10.98 10.61
CA PRO A 201 13.64 -11.78 9.70
C PRO A 201 13.90 -11.01 8.40
N LEU A 202 15.11 -11.13 7.85
CA LEU A 202 15.43 -10.61 6.53
C LEU A 202 14.92 -11.59 5.46
N GLU A 203 14.20 -11.06 4.48
CA GLU A 203 13.72 -11.83 3.34
C GLU A 203 14.93 -12.31 2.52
N LYS A 204 15.01 -13.62 2.31
CA LYS A 204 16.07 -14.23 1.52
C LYS A 204 15.86 -13.81 0.06
N PRO A 205 16.82 -13.16 -0.61
CA PRO A 205 16.64 -12.75 -1.99
C PRO A 205 16.51 -13.99 -2.86
N LEU A 206 15.52 -14.01 -3.76
CA LEU A 206 15.47 -15.04 -4.79
C LEU A 206 16.65 -14.84 -5.76
N HIS A 207 17.33 -15.93 -6.09
CA HIS A 207 18.51 -15.93 -6.95
C HIS A 207 18.32 -16.92 -8.08
N PHE A 208 17.86 -16.42 -9.23
CA PHE A 208 17.62 -17.19 -10.46
C PHE A 208 18.93 -17.36 -11.27
N GLY A 209 20.02 -17.71 -10.58
CA GLY A 209 21.38 -17.65 -11.10
C GLY A 209 21.89 -16.21 -11.30
N ALA A 210 22.89 -16.06 -12.17
CA ALA A 210 23.60 -14.79 -12.39
C ALA A 210 22.91 -13.82 -13.39
N LYS A 211 21.75 -14.18 -13.95
CA LYS A 211 21.08 -13.40 -15.01
C LYS A 211 19.85 -12.69 -14.45
N LYS A 212 19.85 -11.35 -14.49
CA LYS A 212 18.66 -10.53 -14.21
C LYS A 212 17.63 -10.70 -15.35
N PHE A 213 16.35 -10.74 -15.01
CA PHE A 213 15.25 -10.81 -15.97
C PHE A 213 15.02 -9.46 -16.65
N PRO A 214 14.89 -9.39 -17.99
CA PRO A 214 14.75 -8.11 -18.71
C PRO A 214 13.55 -7.25 -18.28
N LEU A 215 12.45 -7.89 -17.87
CA LEU A 215 11.22 -7.22 -17.43
C LEU A 215 10.51 -8.07 -16.37
N VAL A 216 10.22 -7.46 -15.21
CA VAL A 216 9.45 -8.04 -14.12
C VAL A 216 8.26 -7.12 -13.80
N VAL A 217 7.08 -7.71 -13.66
CA VAL A 217 5.82 -6.97 -13.41
C VAL A 217 5.41 -7.14 -11.94
N CYS A 218 5.31 -6.03 -11.22
CA CYS A 218 4.76 -5.95 -9.87
C CYS A 218 3.28 -5.57 -9.95
N VAL A 219 2.40 -6.57 -9.85
CA VAL A 219 0.94 -6.36 -9.89
C VAL A 219 0.47 -5.76 -8.56
N ALA A 220 -0.57 -4.93 -8.61
CA ALA A 220 -1.26 -4.43 -7.43
C ALA A 220 -1.87 -5.55 -6.56
N PRO A 221 -2.01 -5.34 -5.25
CA PRO A 221 -2.45 -6.38 -4.31
C PRO A 221 -3.92 -6.77 -4.52
N MET A 222 -4.18 -8.07 -4.60
CA MET A 222 -5.52 -8.63 -4.74
C MET A 222 -6.28 -8.65 -3.41
N TYR A 223 -7.36 -7.89 -3.36
CA TYR A 223 -8.35 -7.86 -2.27
C TYR A 223 -9.69 -8.40 -2.79
N THR A 224 -10.17 -9.51 -2.21
CA THR A 224 -11.43 -10.18 -2.58
C THR A 224 -11.61 -10.38 -4.09
N TYR A 225 -10.53 -10.68 -4.82
CA TYR A 225 -10.54 -10.72 -6.29
C TYR A 225 -11.26 -11.96 -6.85
N THR A 226 -12.12 -11.76 -7.85
CA THR A 226 -12.97 -12.81 -8.46
C THR A 226 -12.81 -12.97 -9.97
N GLU A 227 -12.38 -11.91 -10.67
CA GLU A 227 -12.43 -11.79 -12.14
C GLU A 227 -11.26 -12.50 -12.84
N TRP A 228 -11.16 -13.82 -12.63
CA TRP A 228 -10.05 -14.64 -13.13
C TRP A 228 -9.83 -14.54 -14.64
N GLN A 229 -10.85 -14.24 -15.43
CA GLN A 229 -10.75 -14.03 -16.88
C GLN A 229 -9.90 -12.80 -17.22
N ILE A 230 -10.08 -11.71 -16.47
CA ILE A 230 -9.32 -10.47 -16.63
C ILE A 230 -7.87 -10.74 -16.20
N MET A 231 -7.67 -11.43 -15.08
CA MET A 231 -6.34 -11.84 -14.63
C MET A 231 -5.59 -12.72 -15.64
N VAL A 232 -6.22 -13.76 -16.19
CA VAL A 232 -5.61 -14.60 -17.24
C VAL A 232 -5.24 -13.75 -18.45
N THR A 233 -6.15 -12.89 -18.90
CA THR A 233 -5.89 -11.97 -20.03
C THR A 233 -4.69 -11.06 -19.75
N GLY A 234 -4.62 -10.46 -18.56
CA GLY A 234 -3.50 -9.62 -18.13
C GLY A 234 -2.17 -10.39 -18.07
N ILE A 235 -2.17 -11.62 -17.53
CA ILE A 235 -0.98 -12.48 -17.50
C ILE A 235 -0.50 -12.80 -18.91
N GLU A 236 -1.35 -13.36 -19.77
CA GLU A 236 -0.96 -13.76 -21.13
C GLU A 236 -0.50 -12.56 -21.97
N VAL A 237 -1.15 -11.40 -21.84
CA VAL A 237 -0.73 -10.16 -22.51
C VAL A 237 0.63 -9.68 -22.00
N TRP A 238 0.86 -9.63 -20.68
CA TRP A 238 2.17 -9.20 -20.16
C TRP A 238 3.29 -10.17 -20.55
N LEU A 239 3.05 -11.49 -20.52
CA LEU A 239 4.01 -12.50 -20.97
C LEU A 239 4.32 -12.37 -22.46
N ALA A 240 3.29 -12.27 -23.32
CA ALA A 240 3.47 -12.09 -24.76
C ALA A 240 4.27 -10.82 -25.09
N LEU A 241 4.01 -9.70 -24.41
CA LEU A 241 4.70 -8.43 -24.61
C LEU A 241 6.12 -8.40 -23.98
N GLY A 242 6.53 -9.44 -23.26
CA GLY A 242 7.92 -9.70 -22.86
C GLY A 242 8.21 -9.73 -21.35
N ALA A 243 7.20 -9.73 -20.49
CA ALA A 243 7.40 -9.96 -19.06
C ALA A 243 7.98 -11.37 -18.83
N SER A 244 9.05 -11.47 -18.03
CA SER A 244 9.68 -12.75 -17.71
C SER A 244 9.20 -13.33 -16.37
N LYS A 245 8.71 -12.46 -15.47
CA LYS A 245 8.16 -12.80 -14.16
C LYS A 245 7.04 -11.82 -13.80
N MET A 246 6.01 -12.29 -13.13
CA MET A 246 4.95 -11.46 -12.56
C MET A 246 4.80 -11.76 -11.07
N ILE A 247 4.82 -10.74 -10.23
CA ILE A 247 4.66 -10.86 -8.78
C ILE A 247 3.23 -10.51 -8.41
N PHE A 248 2.54 -11.42 -7.74
CA PHE A 248 1.14 -11.28 -7.33
C PHE A 248 1.02 -11.21 -5.81
N PRO A 249 0.80 -10.02 -5.23
CA PRO A 249 0.55 -9.85 -3.80
C PRO A 249 -0.91 -10.21 -3.49
N ILE A 250 -1.15 -11.31 -2.77
CA ILE A 250 -2.49 -11.83 -2.50
C ILE A 250 -2.87 -11.59 -1.04
N GLN A 251 -3.89 -10.78 -0.77
CA GLN A 251 -4.55 -10.75 0.54
C GLN A 251 -5.78 -11.66 0.56
N SER A 252 -6.57 -11.68 -0.51
CA SER A 252 -7.72 -12.57 -0.68
C SER A 252 -8.20 -12.62 -2.13
N ALA A 253 -8.59 -13.80 -2.61
CA ALA A 253 -9.18 -14.04 -3.92
C ALA A 253 -10.08 -15.28 -3.92
N SER A 254 -10.82 -15.54 -5.02
CA SER A 254 -11.61 -16.77 -5.20
C SER A 254 -10.73 -18.02 -5.28
N ALA A 255 -11.30 -19.20 -5.00
CA ALA A 255 -10.60 -20.47 -5.13
C ALA A 255 -10.05 -20.68 -6.55
N ASP A 256 -10.83 -20.33 -7.58
CA ASP A 256 -10.45 -20.45 -8.98
C ASP A 256 -9.27 -19.53 -9.34
N THR A 257 -9.27 -18.29 -8.81
CA THR A 257 -8.15 -17.34 -8.96
C THR A 257 -6.87 -17.92 -8.36
N ILE A 258 -6.93 -18.48 -7.15
CA ILE A 258 -5.76 -19.10 -6.48
C ILE A 258 -5.28 -20.35 -7.24
N LEU A 259 -6.20 -21.18 -7.76
CA LEU A 259 -5.87 -22.38 -8.53
C LEU A 259 -5.11 -22.01 -9.82
N ILE A 260 -5.63 -21.06 -10.59
CA ILE A 260 -5.02 -20.59 -11.85
C ILE A 260 -3.65 -19.96 -11.58
N LEU A 261 -3.53 -19.10 -10.56
CA LEU A 261 -2.25 -18.50 -10.18
C LEU A 261 -1.22 -19.54 -9.69
N THR A 262 -1.68 -20.63 -9.06
CA THR A 262 -0.81 -21.72 -8.63
C THR A 262 -0.23 -22.48 -9.83
N GLU A 263 -1.01 -22.67 -10.90
CA GLU A 263 -0.49 -23.27 -12.15
C GLU A 263 0.52 -22.35 -12.85
N TYR A 264 0.27 -21.04 -12.95
CA TYR A 264 1.28 -20.10 -13.46
C TYR A 264 2.54 -20.02 -12.58
N GLN A 265 2.42 -20.27 -11.28
CA GLN A 265 3.58 -20.40 -10.37
C GLN A 265 4.32 -21.73 -10.58
N ARG A 266 3.61 -22.83 -10.87
CA ARG A 266 4.20 -24.12 -11.27
C ARG A 266 4.94 -24.04 -12.62
N MET A 267 4.53 -23.12 -13.49
CA MET A 267 5.23 -22.76 -14.74
C MET A 267 6.41 -21.79 -14.52
N ASP A 268 6.68 -21.37 -13.29
CA ASP A 268 7.72 -20.39 -12.92
C ASP A 268 7.61 -19.05 -13.68
N VAL A 269 6.38 -18.59 -13.99
CA VAL A 269 6.14 -17.25 -14.55
C VAL A 269 5.47 -16.30 -13.55
N VAL A 270 4.68 -16.84 -12.61
CA VAL A 270 4.07 -16.08 -11.50
C VAL A 270 4.78 -16.42 -10.18
N HIS A 271 4.94 -15.42 -9.30
CA HIS A 271 5.32 -15.62 -7.90
C HIS A 271 4.26 -15.00 -6.98
N LEU A 272 3.57 -15.84 -6.22
CA LEU A 272 2.58 -15.41 -5.23
C LEU A 272 3.27 -14.99 -3.94
N ARG A 273 2.91 -13.82 -3.42
CA ARG A 273 3.36 -13.33 -2.10
C ARG A 273 2.15 -13.00 -1.25
N MET A 274 2.07 -13.54 -0.04
CA MET A 274 0.94 -13.25 0.85
C MET A 274 1.01 -11.79 1.34
N TRP A 275 0.05 -10.97 0.94
CA TRP A 275 -0.05 -9.57 1.33
C TRP A 275 -0.83 -9.44 2.65
N PRO A 276 -0.19 -9.03 3.76
CA PRO A 276 -0.81 -9.12 5.08
C PRO A 276 -1.98 -8.16 5.24
N LYS A 277 -2.99 -8.58 6.02
CA LYS A 277 -3.88 -7.64 6.71
C LYS A 277 -3.07 -6.97 7.82
N TRP A 278 -3.21 -5.66 7.96
CA TRP A 278 -2.46 -4.92 8.96
C TRP A 278 -3.01 -5.23 10.36
N PRO A 279 -2.17 -5.34 11.40
CA PRO A 279 -2.64 -5.66 12.74
C PRO A 279 -3.60 -4.59 13.25
N VAL A 280 -4.74 -5.01 13.80
CA VAL A 280 -5.64 -4.11 14.54
C VAL A 280 -4.97 -3.80 15.88
N LEU A 281 -4.63 -2.55 16.12
CA LEU A 281 -3.97 -2.13 17.35
C LEU A 281 -5.01 -1.76 18.42
N SER A 282 -4.57 -1.74 19.68
CA SER A 282 -5.39 -1.40 20.86
C SER A 282 -6.00 0.01 20.83
N ASP A 283 -5.46 0.90 20.01
CA ASP A 283 -5.79 2.33 19.88
C ASP A 283 -6.35 2.69 18.49
N VAL A 284 -6.03 1.92 17.44
CA VAL A 284 -6.46 2.22 16.06
C VAL A 284 -6.48 0.97 15.18
N ASN A 285 -7.51 0.87 14.31
CA ASN A 285 -7.53 -0.08 13.20
C ASN A 285 -6.94 0.57 11.93
N PRO A 286 -5.72 0.21 11.48
CA PRO A 286 -5.11 0.81 10.30
C PRO A 286 -5.75 0.36 8.98
N ASN A 287 -6.49 -0.76 8.97
CA ASN A 287 -7.03 -1.37 7.74
C ASN A 287 -8.05 -0.48 7.01
N GLY A 288 -8.63 0.54 7.66
CA GLY A 288 -9.46 1.54 6.99
C GLY A 288 -8.75 2.34 5.89
N LEU A 289 -7.42 2.22 5.78
CA LEU A 289 -6.61 2.80 4.70
C LEU A 289 -6.06 1.76 3.71
N VAL A 290 -6.24 0.45 3.92
CA VAL A 290 -5.53 -0.61 3.17
C VAL A 290 -5.83 -0.57 1.66
N LEU A 291 -7.08 -0.30 1.27
CA LEU A 291 -7.49 -0.15 -0.14
C LEU A 291 -6.99 1.15 -0.82
N SER A 292 -6.38 2.07 -0.05
CA SER A 292 -6.02 3.43 -0.49
C SER A 292 -4.55 3.82 -0.25
N ARG A 293 -3.78 2.87 0.27
CA ARG A 293 -2.35 2.96 0.60
C ARG A 293 -1.65 1.62 0.39
N GLY A 294 -2.32 0.52 0.71
CA GLY A 294 -1.77 -0.82 0.58
C GLY A 294 -1.37 -1.19 -0.85
N ILE A 295 -1.91 -0.53 -1.88
CA ILE A 295 -1.45 -0.67 -3.27
C ILE A 295 -0.01 -0.13 -3.38
N GLU A 296 0.21 1.13 -3.00
CA GLU A 296 1.51 1.77 -3.05
C GLU A 296 2.53 1.08 -2.13
N GLU A 297 2.11 0.69 -0.92
CA GLU A 297 2.95 -0.10 -0.02
C GLU A 297 3.33 -1.45 -0.64
N SER A 298 2.40 -2.13 -1.31
CA SER A 298 2.66 -3.42 -1.95
C SER A 298 3.58 -3.29 -3.17
N HIS A 299 3.45 -2.21 -3.96
CA HIS A 299 4.36 -1.92 -5.06
C HIS A 299 5.78 -1.63 -4.55
N VAL A 300 5.96 -0.87 -3.46
CA VAL A 300 7.29 -0.65 -2.85
C VAL A 300 7.86 -1.94 -2.24
N ASN A 301 7.02 -2.76 -1.60
CA ASN A 301 7.42 -4.07 -1.10
C ASN A 301 7.92 -4.98 -2.24
N CYS A 302 7.18 -4.98 -3.36
CA CYS A 302 7.56 -5.71 -4.56
C CYS A 302 8.86 -5.19 -5.18
N LEU A 303 9.07 -3.87 -5.26
CA LEU A 303 10.32 -3.28 -5.75
C LEU A 303 11.55 -3.81 -5.00
N HIS A 304 11.51 -3.79 -3.66
CA HIS A 304 12.62 -4.29 -2.85
C HIS A 304 12.81 -5.82 -2.95
N PHE A 305 11.73 -6.56 -3.21
CA PHE A 305 11.79 -8.00 -3.48
C PHE A 305 12.43 -8.33 -4.85
N VAL A 306 12.07 -7.61 -5.92
CA VAL A 306 12.53 -7.93 -7.30
C VAL A 306 13.88 -7.33 -7.67
N LYS A 307 14.30 -6.23 -7.02
CA LYS A 307 15.58 -5.52 -7.25
C LYS A 307 16.81 -6.42 -7.45
N PRO A 308 17.02 -7.52 -6.69
CA PRO A 308 18.17 -8.40 -6.89
C PRO A 308 18.19 -9.14 -8.24
N PHE A 309 17.03 -9.34 -8.89
CA PHE A 309 16.87 -10.21 -10.06
C PHE A 309 16.16 -9.57 -11.26
N ALA A 310 15.73 -8.30 -11.19
CA ALA A 310 15.11 -7.58 -12.29
C ALA A 310 16.07 -6.57 -12.95
N GLU A 311 15.99 -6.42 -14.27
CA GLU A 311 16.62 -5.32 -15.02
C GLU A 311 15.69 -4.11 -15.11
N ILE A 312 14.42 -4.35 -15.49
CA ILE A 312 13.35 -3.35 -15.52
C ILE A 312 12.17 -3.85 -14.69
N VAL A 313 11.57 -2.96 -13.91
CA VAL A 313 10.39 -3.24 -13.07
C VAL A 313 9.24 -2.35 -13.52
N VAL A 314 8.05 -2.95 -13.73
CA VAL A 314 6.79 -2.23 -13.99
C VAL A 314 5.86 -2.39 -12.80
N PHE A 315 5.18 -1.32 -12.40
CA PHE A 315 4.08 -1.35 -11.43
C PHE A 315 2.77 -1.13 -12.17
N THR A 316 1.80 -2.01 -11.96
CA THR A 316 0.56 -2.05 -12.74
C THR A 316 -0.60 -2.57 -11.89
N ASP A 317 -1.83 -2.16 -12.20
CA ASP A 317 -3.01 -2.94 -11.86
C ASP A 317 -3.12 -4.11 -12.86
N ILE A 318 -3.92 -5.16 -12.58
CA ILE A 318 -3.90 -6.41 -13.38
C ILE A 318 -4.60 -6.27 -14.74
N ASP A 319 -5.52 -5.32 -14.83
CA ASP A 319 -6.26 -4.89 -16.01
C ASP A 319 -5.52 -3.82 -16.83
N ASP A 320 -4.47 -3.21 -16.28
CA ASP A 320 -3.58 -2.29 -16.98
C ASP A 320 -2.56 -3.05 -17.86
N MET A 321 -2.35 -2.57 -19.09
CA MET A 321 -1.37 -3.11 -20.05
C MET A 321 -0.64 -2.00 -20.80
N LEU A 322 0.69 -2.08 -20.87
CA LEU A 322 1.51 -1.19 -21.70
C LEU A 322 1.42 -1.67 -23.16
N MET A 323 0.94 -0.82 -24.06
CA MET A 323 0.76 -1.11 -25.49
C MET A 323 1.41 -0.02 -26.36
N PRO A 324 1.93 -0.36 -27.56
CA PRO A 324 2.38 0.65 -28.51
C PRO A 324 1.21 1.51 -29.02
N LEU A 325 1.48 2.79 -29.31
CA LEU A 325 0.49 3.74 -29.83
C LEU A 325 -0.14 3.31 -31.18
N ASP A 326 0.59 2.49 -31.93
CA ASP A 326 0.16 1.88 -33.18
C ASP A 326 -0.07 0.36 -32.96
N PRO A 327 -1.33 -0.11 -32.95
CA PRO A 327 -1.64 -1.52 -32.74
C PRO A 327 -1.03 -2.47 -33.78
N LEU A 328 -0.72 -1.98 -35.00
CA LEU A 328 -0.09 -2.79 -36.04
C LEU A 328 1.40 -3.11 -35.74
N LYS A 329 1.98 -2.46 -34.71
CA LYS A 329 3.34 -2.73 -34.22
C LYS A 329 3.37 -3.66 -33.01
N VAL A 330 2.23 -4.20 -32.55
CA VAL A 330 2.17 -5.21 -31.48
C VAL A 330 2.85 -6.50 -31.97
N ARG A 331 3.90 -6.91 -31.26
CA ARG A 331 4.64 -8.16 -31.50
C ARG A 331 5.24 -8.69 -30.21
N PRO A 332 5.62 -9.99 -30.14
CA PRO A 332 6.23 -10.54 -28.95
C PRO A 332 7.45 -9.75 -28.47
N GLY A 333 7.56 -9.54 -27.16
CA GLY A 333 8.69 -8.84 -26.52
C GLY A 333 8.76 -7.31 -26.70
N ILE A 334 7.78 -6.67 -27.37
CA ILE A 334 7.84 -5.24 -27.73
C ILE A 334 8.03 -4.30 -26.53
N ASN A 335 7.50 -4.63 -25.35
CA ASN A 335 7.63 -3.76 -24.18
C ASN A 335 9.06 -3.71 -23.63
N VAL A 336 9.83 -4.80 -23.76
CA VAL A 336 11.24 -4.82 -23.36
C VAL A 336 12.06 -3.88 -24.26
N GLU A 337 11.79 -3.90 -25.57
CA GLU A 337 12.45 -3.04 -26.55
C GLU A 337 12.08 -1.56 -26.36
N LEU A 338 10.78 -1.27 -26.20
CA LEU A 338 10.27 0.09 -25.93
C LEU A 338 10.88 0.69 -24.66
N LEU A 339 10.86 -0.05 -23.54
CA LEU A 339 11.37 0.44 -22.26
C LEU A 339 12.89 0.64 -22.31
N LYS A 340 13.65 -0.29 -22.92
CA LYS A 340 15.10 -0.11 -23.09
C LYS A 340 15.44 1.07 -24.01
N GLY A 341 14.69 1.28 -25.09
CA GLY A 341 14.85 2.45 -25.97
C GLY A 341 14.61 3.78 -25.23
N LEU A 342 13.60 3.85 -24.38
CA LEU A 342 13.30 5.04 -23.56
C LEU A 342 14.41 5.32 -22.51
N PHE A 343 14.91 4.29 -21.81
CA PHE A 343 16.04 4.46 -20.89
C PHE A 343 17.36 4.79 -21.60
N GLN A 344 17.57 4.32 -22.84
CA GLN A 344 18.73 4.72 -23.67
C GLN A 344 18.65 6.19 -24.12
N GLN A 345 17.45 6.70 -24.42
CA GLN A 345 17.23 8.12 -24.73
C GLN A 345 17.33 9.02 -23.48
N HIS A 346 17.04 8.46 -22.30
CA HIS A 346 17.03 9.17 -21.03
C HIS A 346 17.86 8.43 -19.95
N PRO A 347 19.20 8.34 -20.09
CA PRO A 347 20.05 7.50 -19.23
C PRO A 347 20.11 7.95 -17.76
N ASN A 348 19.66 9.18 -17.46
CA ASN A 348 19.55 9.71 -16.10
C ASN A 348 18.16 9.51 -15.48
N ALA A 349 17.20 8.91 -16.19
CA ALA A 349 15.85 8.67 -15.70
C ALA A 349 15.81 7.41 -14.82
N GLY A 350 15.58 7.59 -13.51
CA GLY A 350 15.39 6.46 -12.58
C GLY A 350 14.02 5.77 -12.67
N SER A 351 13.08 6.34 -13.43
CA SER A 351 11.76 5.78 -13.70
C SER A 351 11.11 6.43 -14.92
N LEU A 352 10.07 5.79 -15.46
CA LEU A 352 9.23 6.30 -16.53
C LEU A 352 7.77 6.35 -16.04
N LEU A 353 7.00 7.34 -16.52
CA LEU A 353 5.57 7.48 -16.21
C LEU A 353 4.77 7.37 -17.51
N PHE A 354 3.84 6.42 -17.55
CA PHE A 354 2.89 6.25 -18.64
C PHE A 354 1.51 6.72 -18.18
N GLU A 355 0.83 7.52 -19.00
CA GLU A 355 -0.55 7.92 -18.73
C GLU A 355 -1.54 6.94 -19.40
N HIS A 356 -2.47 6.41 -18.62
CA HIS A 356 -3.56 5.58 -19.14
C HIS A 356 -4.40 6.39 -20.14
N ARG A 357 -4.61 5.81 -21.34
CA ARG A 357 -5.24 6.45 -22.50
C ARG A 357 -6.51 7.23 -22.16
N ASP A 358 -7.45 6.59 -21.47
CA ASP A 358 -8.80 7.15 -21.27
C ASP A 358 -8.90 8.13 -20.08
N VAL A 359 -7.77 8.55 -19.50
CA VAL A 359 -7.71 9.57 -18.43
C VAL A 359 -6.70 10.68 -18.70
N GLN A 360 -6.29 10.85 -19.97
CA GLN A 360 -5.42 11.96 -20.40
C GLN A 360 -6.14 13.30 -20.19
N PHE A 361 -5.41 14.28 -19.62
CA PHE A 361 -5.92 15.64 -19.49
C PHE A 361 -5.82 16.37 -20.82
N VAL A 362 -6.92 16.33 -21.59
CA VAL A 362 -7.11 17.26 -22.72
C VAL A 362 -7.13 18.68 -22.15
N LEU A 363 -6.04 19.42 -22.37
CA LEU A 363 -6.01 20.86 -22.14
C LEU A 363 -7.04 21.53 -23.08
N PRO A 364 -7.76 22.57 -22.64
CA PRO A 364 -8.62 23.32 -23.56
C PRO A 364 -7.76 23.90 -24.68
N ASP A 365 -8.30 23.90 -25.90
CA ASP A 365 -7.63 24.53 -27.04
C ASP A 365 -7.24 25.97 -26.71
N PRO A 366 -6.07 26.44 -27.17
CA PRO A 366 -5.70 27.84 -27.01
C PRO A 366 -6.76 28.72 -27.66
N PRO A 367 -7.16 29.85 -27.05
CA PRO A 367 -8.19 30.72 -27.62
C PRO A 367 -7.77 31.15 -29.01
N THR A 368 -8.63 30.87 -30.00
CA THR A 368 -8.45 31.29 -31.39
C THR A 368 -8.30 32.81 -31.45
N GLN A 369 -7.18 33.27 -32.01
CA GLN A 369 -6.88 34.69 -32.27
C GLN A 369 -7.58 35.16 -33.54
#